data_AF-A0A3R9BEP6-F1
#
_entry.id   AF-A0A3R9BEP6-F1
#
_cell.length_a   1.000
_cell.length_b   1.000
_cell.length_c   1.000
_cell.angle_alpha   90.00
_cell.angle_beta   90.00
_cell.angle_gamma   90.00
#
_symmetry.space_group_name_H-M   'P 1'
#
loop_
_entity.id
_entity.type
_entity.pdbx_description
1 polymer ?
#
loop_
_entity_poly.entity_id
_entity_poly.type
_entity_poly.pdbx_seq_one_letter_code
_entity_poly.pdbx_strand_id
1 'polypeptide(L)'
;MAGSQAQLHRARQAEVADRVAAKVADVLNADATFESGSVALSARIAGAAAAAIVDLPVSVRRELSKRQGELARRIRGLVETFSDAPDKGKIALEIPKAVAPSGGEGLGKIVTVEEGERLLGELAVARKLEDWAGPVAGASELQRDFAIARSTLNRWQHAGEVIALLKGTRKHVYPIEQFIDGRPAKGIGAIAALVSNQRVAWLWLCQPNPMLGGRRPIDLLKQDRADEVVEAAQTYFAAQ
;
A
#
# COMPACT_ATOMS: atom_id res chain seq x y z
N MET A 1 -6.03 28.32 21.50
CA MET A 1 -6.91 29.17 20.66
C MET A 1 -7.01 28.73 19.19
N ALA A 2 -6.09 27.91 18.65
CA ALA A 2 -6.16 27.43 17.25
C ALA A 2 -7.34 26.49 16.94
N GLY A 3 -7.81 25.70 17.92
CA GLY A 3 -8.92 24.74 17.72
C GLY A 3 -10.28 25.39 17.43
N SER A 4 -10.55 26.56 18.01
CA SER A 4 -11.85 27.27 17.87
C SER A 4 -12.01 27.90 16.49
N GLN A 5 -10.94 28.49 15.93
CA GLN A 5 -10.98 29.05 14.57
C GLN A 5 -11.12 27.97 13.49
N ALA A 6 -10.45 26.82 13.67
CA ALA A 6 -10.57 25.67 12.76
C ALA A 6 -11.96 25.00 12.80
N GLN A 7 -12.67 25.09 13.93
CA GLN A 7 -14.04 24.61 14.07
C GLN A 7 -15.05 25.57 13.41
N LEU A 8 -14.90 26.88 13.62
CA LEU A 8 -15.74 27.90 12.99
C LEU A 8 -15.60 27.89 11.46
N HIS A 9 -14.39 27.68 10.94
CA HIS A 9 -14.13 27.57 9.51
C HIS A 9 -14.82 26.35 8.90
N ARG A 10 -14.74 25.18 9.56
CA ARG A 10 -15.42 23.95 9.12
C ARG A 10 -16.95 24.07 9.17
N ALA A 11 -17.50 24.73 10.18
CA ALA A 11 -18.94 24.95 10.28
C ALA A 11 -19.46 25.84 9.13
N ARG A 12 -18.74 26.91 8.81
CA ARG A 12 -19.06 27.79 7.67
C ARG A 12 -18.94 27.08 6.33
N GLN A 13 -17.91 26.24 6.16
CA GLN A 13 -17.74 25.41 4.96
C GLN A 13 -18.91 24.44 4.76
N ALA A 14 -19.35 23.77 5.82
CA ALA A 14 -20.47 22.85 5.77
C ALA A 14 -21.78 23.57 5.40
N GLU A 15 -22.04 24.74 5.97
CA GLU A 15 -23.23 25.53 5.64
C GLU A 15 -23.27 25.95 4.16
N VAL A 16 -22.14 26.39 3.60
CA VAL A 16 -22.04 26.74 2.17
C VAL A 16 -22.23 25.51 1.30
N ALA A 17 -21.62 24.39 1.67
CA ALA A 17 -21.73 23.14 0.92
C ALA A 17 -23.18 22.65 0.86
N ASP A 18 -23.88 22.64 1.99
CA ASP A 18 -25.26 22.15 2.10
C ASP A 18 -26.24 23.04 1.34
N ARG A 19 -26.08 24.37 1.41
CA ARG A 19 -26.94 25.32 0.68
C ARG A 19 -26.80 25.19 -0.83
N VAL A 20 -25.56 25.03 -1.31
CA VAL A 20 -25.29 24.87 -2.74
C VAL A 20 -25.77 23.50 -3.21
N ALA A 21 -25.53 22.44 -2.43
CA ALA A 21 -26.01 21.10 -2.74
C ALA A 21 -27.54 21.05 -2.86
N ALA A 22 -28.27 21.62 -1.89
CA ALA A 22 -29.73 21.70 -1.94
C ALA A 22 -30.22 22.39 -3.21
N LYS A 23 -29.63 23.55 -3.55
CA LYS A 23 -30.04 24.30 -4.74
C LYS A 23 -29.76 23.57 -6.04
N VAL A 24 -28.63 22.85 -6.12
CA VAL A 24 -28.27 22.05 -7.29
C VAL A 24 -29.16 20.81 -7.40
N ALA A 25 -29.49 20.17 -6.28
CA ALA A 25 -30.43 19.04 -6.27
C ALA A 25 -31.82 19.45 -6.79
N ASP A 26 -32.34 20.60 -6.36
CA ASP A 26 -33.62 21.12 -6.83
C ASP A 26 -33.64 21.35 -8.36
N VAL A 27 -32.55 21.89 -8.91
CA VAL A 27 -32.42 22.14 -10.35
C VAL A 27 -32.29 20.85 -11.13
N LEU A 28 -31.51 19.89 -10.65
CA LEU A 28 -31.29 18.61 -11.34
C LEU A 28 -32.51 17.68 -11.23
N ASN A 29 -33.28 17.75 -10.14
CA ASN A 29 -34.54 17.01 -10.01
C ASN A 29 -35.62 17.49 -11.00
N ALA A 30 -35.51 18.73 -11.50
CA ALA A 30 -36.40 19.25 -12.54
C ALA A 30 -36.05 18.76 -13.96
N ASP A 31 -34.89 18.10 -14.13
CA ASP A 31 -34.42 17.55 -15.40
C ASP A 31 -34.60 16.02 -15.42
N ALA A 32 -35.38 15.52 -16.38
CA ALA A 32 -35.72 14.11 -16.50
C ALA A 32 -34.53 13.21 -16.89
N THR A 33 -33.36 13.78 -17.22
CA THR A 33 -32.16 13.03 -17.59
C THR A 33 -31.36 12.46 -16.41
N PHE A 34 -31.64 12.90 -15.17
CA PHE A 34 -30.89 12.45 -14.00
C PHE A 34 -31.66 11.46 -13.13
N GLU A 35 -31.08 10.29 -12.86
CA GLU A 35 -31.58 9.36 -11.85
C GLU A 35 -31.39 9.95 -10.44
N SER A 36 -32.29 9.66 -9.49
CA SER A 36 -32.25 10.25 -8.13
C SER A 36 -30.90 10.07 -7.41
N GLY A 37 -30.19 8.95 -7.66
CA GLY A 37 -28.85 8.72 -7.11
C GLY A 37 -27.77 9.63 -7.73
N SER A 38 -27.87 9.91 -9.03
CA SER A 38 -26.96 10.82 -9.74
C SER A 38 -27.18 12.29 -9.36
N VAL A 39 -28.43 12.66 -9.03
CA VAL A 39 -28.78 14.00 -8.51
C VAL A 39 -28.10 14.25 -7.17
N ALA A 40 -28.24 13.32 -6.21
CA ALA A 40 -27.66 13.47 -4.87
C ALA A 40 -26.12 13.56 -4.92
N LEU A 41 -25.48 12.76 -5.77
CA LEU A 41 -24.04 12.79 -5.96
C LEU A 41 -23.58 14.12 -6.58
N SER A 42 -24.23 14.55 -7.66
CA SER A 42 -23.89 15.79 -8.36
C SER A 42 -24.07 17.02 -7.46
N ALA A 43 -25.15 17.05 -6.68
CA ALA A 43 -25.41 18.08 -5.67
C ALA A 43 -24.29 18.16 -4.62
N ARG A 44 -23.87 17.02 -4.06
CA ARG A 44 -22.78 16.97 -3.07
C ARG A 44 -21.45 17.44 -3.63
N ILE A 45 -21.11 17.04 -4.87
CA ILE A 45 -19.88 17.48 -5.54
C ILE A 45 -19.89 18.99 -5.76
N ALA A 46 -21.01 19.54 -6.23
CA ALA A 46 -21.16 20.98 -6.44
C ALA A 46 -21.05 21.76 -5.12
N GLY A 47 -21.67 21.27 -4.05
CA GLY A 47 -21.55 21.85 -2.71
C GLY A 47 -20.11 21.86 -2.18
N ALA A 48 -19.42 20.73 -2.27
CA ALA A 48 -18.02 20.63 -1.84
C ALA A 48 -17.09 21.55 -2.65
N ALA A 49 -17.29 21.64 -3.97
CA ALA A 49 -16.52 22.54 -4.83
C ALA A 49 -16.76 24.01 -4.47
N ALA A 50 -18.00 24.40 -4.20
CA ALA A 50 -18.33 25.77 -3.80
C ALA A 50 -17.71 26.14 -2.45
N ALA A 51 -17.76 25.24 -1.46
CA ALA A 51 -17.11 25.45 -0.16
C ALA A 51 -15.59 25.63 -0.32
N ALA A 52 -14.93 24.80 -1.14
CA ALA A 52 -13.51 24.91 -1.40
C ALA A 52 -13.13 26.26 -2.07
N ILE A 53 -13.96 26.78 -2.97
CA ILE A 53 -13.71 28.05 -3.66
C ILE A 53 -13.87 29.26 -2.72
N VAL A 54 -14.80 29.19 -1.76
CA VAL A 54 -15.08 30.31 -0.84
C VAL A 54 -13.86 30.67 0.01
N ASP A 55 -13.03 29.69 0.36
CA ASP A 55 -11.86 29.89 1.22
C ASP A 55 -10.59 30.27 0.47
N LEU A 56 -10.64 30.28 -0.88
CA LEU A 56 -9.50 30.72 -1.67
C LEU A 56 -9.29 32.24 -1.57
N PRO A 57 -8.02 32.70 -1.54
CA PRO A 57 -7.71 34.11 -1.65
C PRO A 57 -8.34 34.74 -2.90
N VAL A 58 -8.75 36.01 -2.82
CA VAL A 58 -9.39 36.73 -3.93
C VAL A 58 -8.55 36.72 -5.20
N SER A 59 -7.22 36.78 -5.06
CA SER A 59 -6.27 36.66 -6.19
C SER A 59 -6.37 35.31 -6.89
N VAL A 60 -6.47 34.22 -6.13
CA VAL A 60 -6.60 32.85 -6.66
C VAL A 60 -7.96 32.66 -7.31
N ARG A 61 -9.04 33.18 -6.72
CA ARG A 61 -10.38 33.15 -7.33
C ARG A 61 -10.41 33.85 -8.69
N ARG A 62 -9.78 35.04 -8.79
CA ARG A 62 -9.69 35.80 -10.04
C ARG A 62 -8.91 35.05 -11.13
N GLU A 63 -7.83 34.36 -10.75
CA GLU A 63 -7.05 33.56 -11.70
C GLU A 63 -7.82 32.32 -12.17
N LEU A 64 -8.54 31.64 -11.27
CA LEU A 64 -9.46 30.56 -11.63
C LEU A 64 -10.55 31.03 -12.61
N SER A 65 -11.11 32.23 -12.40
CA SER A 65 -12.08 32.82 -13.33
C SER A 65 -11.52 33.07 -14.73
N LYS A 66 -10.22 33.39 -14.87
CA LYS A 66 -9.59 33.56 -16.20
C LYS A 66 -9.37 32.24 -16.94
N ARG A 67 -9.24 31.13 -16.20
CA ARG A 67 -8.93 29.80 -16.72
C ARG A 67 -10.12 28.83 -16.68
N GLN A 68 -11.35 29.34 -16.69
CA GLN A 68 -12.57 28.53 -16.56
C GLN A 68 -12.64 27.33 -17.51
N GLY A 69 -12.25 27.52 -18.78
CA GLY A 69 -12.23 26.42 -19.77
C GLY A 69 -11.20 25.33 -19.46
N GLU A 70 -10.03 25.70 -18.95
CA GLU A 70 -9.00 24.73 -18.52
C GLU A 70 -9.45 23.99 -17.26
N LEU A 71 -10.06 24.71 -16.31
CA LEU A 71 -10.61 24.14 -15.08
C LEU A 71 -11.69 23.10 -15.40
N ALA A 72 -12.65 23.42 -16.29
CA ALA A 72 -13.70 22.49 -16.69
C ALA A 72 -13.13 21.21 -17.34
N ARG A 73 -12.09 21.34 -18.18
CA ARG A 73 -11.41 20.19 -18.81
C ARG A 73 -10.69 19.32 -17.78
N ARG A 74 -10.00 19.94 -16.81
CA ARG A 74 -9.32 19.22 -15.72
C ARG A 74 -10.30 18.53 -14.78
N ILE A 75 -11.42 19.16 -14.46
CA ILE A 75 -12.50 18.54 -13.65
C ILE A 75 -13.06 17.32 -14.38
N ARG A 76 -13.33 17.43 -15.69
CA ARG A 76 -13.78 16.28 -16.50
C ARG A 76 -12.77 15.13 -16.45
N GLY A 77 -11.49 15.40 -16.72
CA GLY A 77 -10.45 14.37 -16.66
C GLY A 77 -10.33 13.74 -15.27
N LEU A 78 -10.48 14.53 -14.20
CA LEU A 78 -10.50 14.01 -12.84
C LEU A 78 -11.72 13.10 -12.59
N VAL A 79 -12.92 13.50 -13.02
CA VAL A 79 -14.12 12.65 -12.92
C VAL A 79 -13.93 11.35 -13.73
N GLU A 80 -13.31 11.42 -14.91
CA GLU A 80 -12.97 10.25 -15.72
C GLU A 80 -11.98 9.33 -14.99
N THR A 81 -10.99 9.85 -14.25
CA THR A 81 -10.08 8.99 -13.44
C THR A 81 -10.76 8.27 -12.27
N PHE A 82 -11.88 8.78 -11.77
CA PHE A 82 -12.72 8.08 -10.79
C PHE A 82 -13.78 7.18 -11.47
N SER A 83 -14.05 7.41 -12.75
CA SER A 83 -14.96 6.60 -13.58
C SER A 83 -14.24 5.41 -14.20
N ASP A 84 -12.91 5.50 -14.33
CA ASP A 84 -11.98 4.38 -14.44
C ASP A 84 -11.95 3.61 -13.10
N ALA A 85 -13.12 3.14 -12.68
CA ALA A 85 -13.17 1.93 -11.88
C ALA A 85 -12.47 0.83 -12.68
N PRO A 86 -11.67 -0.03 -12.04
CA PRO A 86 -11.10 -1.20 -12.68
C PRO A 86 -12.23 -2.21 -12.95
N ASP A 87 -13.02 -1.98 -14.00
CA ASP A 87 -13.86 -2.98 -14.64
C ASP A 87 -13.12 -3.68 -15.79
N LYS A 88 -11.87 -3.27 -16.05
CA LYS A 88 -10.89 -4.16 -16.67
C LYS A 88 -10.42 -5.19 -15.64
N GLY A 89 -11.20 -6.26 -15.50
CA GLY A 89 -10.68 -7.54 -14.99
C GLY A 89 -11.37 -8.17 -13.80
N LYS A 90 -12.60 -7.78 -13.45
CA LYS A 90 -13.47 -8.75 -12.76
C LYS A 90 -14.10 -9.61 -13.83
N ILE A 91 -13.54 -10.80 -14.04
CA ILE A 91 -14.28 -11.85 -14.74
C ILE A 91 -15.60 -11.97 -13.97
N ALA A 92 -16.72 -11.69 -14.63
CA ALA A 92 -18.03 -12.05 -14.11
C ALA A 92 -18.05 -13.59 -14.08
N LEU A 93 -17.63 -14.14 -12.94
CA LEU A 93 -17.78 -15.56 -12.67
C LEU A 93 -19.27 -15.76 -12.46
N GLU A 94 -19.93 -16.43 -13.39
CA GLU A 94 -21.21 -17.05 -13.11
C GLU A 94 -20.96 -18.06 -11.99
N ILE A 95 -21.16 -17.65 -10.73
CA ILE A 95 -21.08 -18.54 -9.58
C ILE A 95 -22.27 -19.48 -9.72
N PRO A 96 -22.06 -20.78 -10.03
CA PRO A 96 -23.17 -21.70 -10.16
C PRO A 96 -23.92 -21.73 -8.82
N LYS A 97 -25.25 -21.70 -8.84
CA LYS A 97 -26.09 -21.84 -7.61
C LYS A 97 -25.75 -23.09 -6.80
N ALA A 98 -25.10 -24.07 -7.43
CA ALA A 98 -24.47 -25.22 -6.79
C ALA A 98 -23.00 -25.29 -7.22
N VAL A 99 -22.10 -24.84 -6.35
CA VAL A 99 -20.67 -25.15 -6.47
C VAL A 99 -20.53 -26.61 -6.04
N ALA A 100 -20.11 -27.49 -6.96
CA ALA A 100 -19.67 -28.81 -6.55
C ALA A 100 -18.56 -28.61 -5.51
N PRO A 101 -18.68 -29.14 -4.29
CA PRO A 101 -17.61 -29.02 -3.31
C PRO A 101 -16.33 -29.53 -3.98
N SER A 102 -15.26 -28.73 -3.91
CA SER A 102 -13.97 -29.14 -4.45
C SER A 102 -13.60 -30.46 -3.80
N GLY A 103 -13.71 -31.55 -4.56
CA GLY A 103 -13.16 -32.86 -4.22
C GLY A 103 -11.64 -32.88 -4.42
N GLY A 104 -10.96 -31.74 -4.23
CA GLY A 104 -9.52 -31.77 -4.11
C GLY A 104 -9.15 -32.73 -3.00
N GLU A 105 -8.01 -33.41 -3.12
CA GLU A 105 -7.55 -34.42 -2.15
C GLU A 105 -7.30 -33.84 -0.73
N GLY A 106 -7.58 -32.56 -0.51
CA GLY A 106 -7.26 -31.81 0.69
C GLY A 106 -5.78 -31.50 0.76
N LEU A 107 -5.30 -31.13 1.95
CA LEU A 107 -3.86 -30.98 2.24
C LEU A 107 -3.15 -32.35 2.37
N GLY A 108 -3.82 -33.43 1.98
CA GLY A 108 -3.38 -34.80 2.23
C GLY A 108 -3.43 -35.16 3.71
N LYS A 109 -2.78 -36.26 4.06
CA LYS A 109 -2.63 -36.72 5.44
C LYS A 109 -1.60 -35.85 6.16
N ILE A 110 -1.92 -35.38 7.37
CA ILE A 110 -0.94 -34.73 8.25
C ILE A 110 0.15 -35.75 8.57
N VAL A 111 1.39 -35.44 8.17
CA VAL A 111 2.59 -36.24 8.47
C VAL A 111 3.25 -35.75 9.75
N THR A 112 4.12 -36.57 10.34
CA THR A 112 4.94 -36.14 11.48
C THR A 112 5.99 -35.13 11.01
N VAL A 113 6.59 -34.38 11.95
CA VAL A 113 7.64 -33.40 11.62
C VAL A 113 8.82 -34.09 10.92
N GLU A 114 9.24 -35.25 11.42
CA GLU A 114 10.38 -36.00 10.88
C GLU A 114 10.11 -36.49 9.45
N GLU A 115 8.91 -37.02 9.21
CA GLU A 115 8.51 -37.48 7.87
C GLU A 115 8.33 -36.30 6.92
N GLY A 116 7.79 -35.18 7.41
CA GLY A 116 7.71 -33.93 6.66
C GLY A 116 9.08 -33.42 6.26
N GLU A 117 10.05 -33.38 7.18
CA GLU A 117 11.44 -32.99 6.88
C GLU A 117 12.10 -33.93 5.87
N ARG A 118 11.88 -35.24 5.98
CA ARG A 118 12.39 -36.23 5.02
C ARG A 118 11.84 -35.99 3.61
N LEU A 119 10.51 -35.89 3.48
CA LEU A 119 9.84 -35.65 2.20
C LEU A 119 10.22 -34.29 1.61
N LEU A 120 10.31 -33.25 2.44
CA LEU A 120 10.81 -31.94 2.02
C LEU A 120 12.26 -32.03 1.52
N GLY A 121 13.11 -32.82 2.19
CA GLY A 121 14.49 -33.06 1.75
C GLY A 121 14.59 -33.72 0.38
N GLU A 122 13.68 -34.66 0.05
CA GLU A 122 13.62 -35.32 -1.26
C GLU A 122 13.18 -34.37 -2.38
N LEU A 123 12.31 -33.40 -2.06
CA LEU A 123 11.76 -32.43 -3.02
C LEU A 123 12.59 -31.14 -3.12
N ALA A 124 13.35 -30.80 -2.07
CA ALA A 124 14.06 -29.53 -1.99
C ALA A 124 15.22 -29.47 -2.99
N VAL A 125 15.16 -28.49 -3.89
CA VAL A 125 16.25 -28.20 -4.83
C VAL A 125 17.14 -27.11 -4.23
N ALA A 126 18.45 -27.38 -4.17
CA ALA A 126 19.43 -26.37 -3.78
C ALA A 126 19.42 -25.20 -4.79
N ARG A 127 19.06 -24.01 -4.31
CA ARG A 127 19.09 -22.75 -5.09
C ARG A 127 20.14 -21.80 -4.54
N LYS A 128 20.67 -20.93 -5.39
CA LYS A 128 21.57 -19.87 -4.91
C LYS A 128 20.77 -18.89 -4.06
N LEU A 129 21.45 -18.25 -3.12
CA LEU A 129 20.82 -17.29 -2.22
C LEU A 129 20.22 -16.11 -3.01
N GLU A 130 20.97 -15.64 -4.01
CA GLU A 130 20.65 -14.51 -4.85
C GLU A 130 19.42 -14.75 -5.75
N ASP A 131 19.12 -16.02 -6.10
CA ASP A 131 18.01 -16.37 -6.99
C ASP A 131 16.63 -16.00 -6.39
N TRP A 132 16.53 -15.96 -5.06
CA TRP A 132 15.30 -15.62 -4.36
C TRP A 132 15.43 -14.36 -3.50
N ALA A 133 16.63 -14.07 -2.99
CA ALA A 133 16.87 -12.89 -2.17
C ALA A 133 17.14 -11.63 -2.99
N GLY A 134 17.35 -11.74 -4.30
CA GLY A 134 17.82 -10.65 -5.15
C GLY A 134 19.30 -10.34 -4.93
N PRO A 135 19.78 -9.18 -5.44
CA PRO A 135 21.16 -8.76 -5.25
C PRO A 135 21.53 -8.64 -3.76
N VAL A 136 22.61 -9.29 -3.36
CA VAL A 136 23.14 -9.23 -1.98
C VAL A 136 24.57 -8.71 -1.99
N ALA A 137 24.95 -8.00 -0.93
CA ALA A 137 26.30 -7.48 -0.75
C ALA A 137 26.86 -7.88 0.61
N GLY A 138 28.17 -8.13 0.67
CA GLY A 138 28.91 -8.23 1.93
C GLY A 138 29.23 -6.86 2.52
N ALA A 139 29.67 -6.84 3.79
CA ALA A 139 30.02 -5.59 4.48
C ALA A 139 31.09 -4.75 3.74
N SER A 140 32.07 -5.40 3.10
CA SER A 140 33.10 -4.71 2.31
C SER A 140 32.54 -4.03 1.06
N GLU A 141 31.56 -4.66 0.40
CA GLU A 141 30.89 -4.11 -0.80
C GLU A 141 29.98 -2.96 -0.41
N LEU A 142 29.15 -3.14 0.63
CA LEU A 142 28.29 -2.07 1.15
C LEU A 142 29.08 -0.82 1.58
N GLN A 143 30.26 -1.00 2.16
CA GLN A 143 31.13 0.12 2.53
C GLN A 143 31.65 0.89 1.32
N ARG A 144 32.11 0.19 0.28
CA ARG A 144 32.69 0.84 -0.90
C ARG A 144 31.64 1.46 -1.80
N ASP A 145 30.55 0.72 -2.04
CA ASP A 145 29.62 1.01 -3.14
C ASP A 145 28.39 1.78 -2.66
N PHE A 146 28.07 1.70 -1.36
CA PHE A 146 26.89 2.34 -0.75
C PHE A 146 27.25 3.26 0.44
N ALA A 147 28.55 3.50 0.68
CA ALA A 147 29.06 4.32 1.79
C ALA A 147 28.56 3.89 3.20
N ILE A 148 28.20 2.62 3.38
CA ILE A 148 27.74 2.09 4.67
C ILE A 148 28.95 1.60 5.47
N ALA A 149 29.35 2.35 6.49
CA ALA A 149 30.45 1.95 7.36
C ALA A 149 30.18 0.59 8.04
N ARG A 150 31.21 -0.27 8.15
CA ARG A 150 31.07 -1.60 8.76
C ARG A 150 30.62 -1.54 10.21
N SER A 151 31.07 -0.54 10.97
CA SER A 151 30.65 -0.32 12.36
C SER A 151 29.15 -0.02 12.45
N THR A 152 28.64 0.81 11.53
CA THR A 152 27.21 1.12 11.41
C THR A 152 26.40 -0.11 11.05
N LEU A 153 26.84 -0.87 10.05
CA LEU A 153 26.18 -2.11 9.64
C LEU A 153 26.17 -3.14 10.78
N ASN A 154 27.29 -3.29 11.48
CA ASN A 154 27.40 -4.18 12.63
C ASN A 154 26.43 -3.77 13.75
N ARG A 155 26.33 -2.46 14.05
CA ARG A 155 25.36 -1.92 15.01
C ARG A 155 23.93 -2.25 14.59
N TRP A 156 23.58 -2.02 13.32
CA TRP A 156 22.27 -2.35 12.78
C TRP A 156 21.94 -3.83 12.88
N GLN A 157 22.91 -4.69 12.57
CA GLN A 157 22.74 -6.14 12.68
C GLN A 157 22.45 -6.56 14.12
N HIS A 158 23.23 -6.06 15.09
CA HIS A 158 23.04 -6.39 16.51
C HIS A 158 21.72 -5.81 17.07
N ALA A 159 21.26 -4.68 16.56
CA ALA A 159 19.98 -4.08 16.92
C ALA A 159 18.78 -4.71 16.18
N GLY A 160 19.00 -5.65 15.25
CA GLY A 160 17.94 -6.21 14.41
C GLY A 160 17.34 -5.21 13.41
N GLU A 161 18.00 -4.08 13.15
CA GLU A 161 17.52 -3.02 12.23
C GLU A 161 17.76 -3.36 10.76
N VAL A 162 18.46 -4.46 10.47
CA VAL A 162 18.81 -4.91 9.12
C VAL A 162 18.64 -6.42 9.03
N ILE A 163 18.26 -6.89 7.85
CA ILE A 163 18.18 -8.31 7.55
C ILE A 163 19.52 -8.82 7.02
N ALA A 164 20.12 -9.73 7.78
CA ALA A 164 21.37 -10.39 7.46
C ALA A 164 21.12 -11.87 7.13
N LEU A 165 21.44 -12.27 5.91
CA LEU A 165 21.28 -13.65 5.43
C LEU A 165 22.61 -14.39 5.50
N LEU A 166 22.59 -15.61 6.02
CA LEU A 166 23.77 -16.48 6.00
C LEU A 166 24.02 -17.02 4.58
N LYS A 167 25.23 -16.75 4.07
CA LYS A 167 25.79 -17.35 2.86
C LYS A 167 26.84 -18.38 3.27
N GLY A 168 26.50 -19.65 3.12
CA GLY A 168 27.28 -20.76 3.69
C GLY A 168 27.07 -20.84 5.20
N THR A 169 28.14 -21.14 5.96
CA THR A 169 28.02 -21.44 7.39
C THR A 169 28.29 -20.27 8.33
N ARG A 170 29.00 -19.22 7.88
CA ARG A 170 29.44 -18.12 8.76
C ARG A 170 29.34 -16.71 8.17
N LYS A 171 29.32 -16.58 6.84
CA LYS A 171 29.36 -15.27 6.20
C LYS A 171 27.96 -14.68 6.12
N HIS A 172 27.76 -13.50 6.68
CA HIS A 172 26.54 -12.73 6.47
C HIS A 172 26.65 -11.91 5.18
N VAL A 173 25.57 -11.90 4.42
CA VAL A 173 25.34 -11.00 3.30
C VAL A 173 24.00 -10.31 3.49
N TYR A 174 23.86 -9.14 2.89
CA TYR A 174 22.74 -8.25 3.12
C TYR A 174 22.08 -7.99 1.77
N PRO A 175 20.78 -8.30 1.62
CA PRO A 175 20.04 -7.89 0.45
C PRO A 175 20.12 -6.37 0.23
N ILE A 176 20.49 -5.96 -0.98
CA ILE A 176 20.74 -4.55 -1.31
C ILE A 176 19.44 -3.76 -1.31
N GLU A 177 18.34 -4.38 -1.74
CA GLU A 177 17.01 -3.76 -1.82
C GLU A 177 16.48 -3.23 -0.48
N GLN A 178 17.07 -3.66 0.63
CA GLN A 178 16.65 -3.21 1.95
C GLN A 178 17.17 -1.82 2.30
N PHE A 179 18.13 -1.28 1.54
CA PHE A 179 18.74 0.03 1.81
C PHE A 179 18.17 1.11 0.89
N ILE A 180 17.96 2.30 1.46
CA ILE A 180 17.58 3.54 0.78
C ILE A 180 18.59 4.59 1.24
N ASP A 181 19.31 5.19 0.29
CA ASP A 181 20.34 6.21 0.57
C ASP A 181 21.33 5.80 1.68
N GLY A 182 21.74 4.52 1.66
CA GLY A 182 22.70 3.96 2.61
C GLY A 182 22.14 3.64 4.00
N ARG A 183 20.80 3.67 4.19
CA ARG A 183 20.13 3.32 5.46
C ARG A 183 19.10 2.21 5.26
N PRO A 184 18.88 1.31 6.22
CA PRO A 184 17.80 0.34 6.14
C PRO A 184 16.44 1.05 5.98
N ALA A 185 15.58 0.53 5.12
CA ALA A 185 14.22 1.02 4.96
C ALA A 185 13.50 0.99 6.31
N LYS A 186 12.79 2.09 6.62
CA LYS A 186 12.03 2.22 7.86
C LYS A 186 11.02 1.07 7.94
N GLY A 187 10.91 0.45 9.12
CA GLY A 187 10.04 -0.70 9.34
C GLY A 187 10.74 -2.06 9.26
N ILE A 188 11.92 -2.19 8.65
CA ILE A 188 12.66 -3.47 8.60
C ILE A 188 12.87 -4.04 10.00
N GLY A 189 13.32 -3.21 10.95
CA GLY A 189 13.54 -3.66 12.33
C GLY A 189 12.27 -4.18 13.01
N ALA A 190 11.12 -3.57 12.72
CA ALA A 190 9.84 -4.05 13.24
C ALA A 190 9.46 -5.42 12.66
N ILE A 191 9.65 -5.61 11.34
CA ILE A 191 9.41 -6.91 10.69
C ILE A 191 10.38 -7.98 11.21
N ALA A 192 11.66 -7.64 11.37
CA ALA A 192 12.68 -8.52 11.92
C ALA A 192 12.41 -8.91 13.38
N ALA A 193 11.75 -8.04 14.16
CA ALA A 193 11.33 -8.35 15.53
C ALA A 193 10.09 -9.26 15.58
N LEU A 194 9.18 -9.13 14.61
CA LEU A 194 7.99 -9.97 14.50
C LEU A 194 8.32 -11.40 14.02
N VAL A 195 9.36 -11.55 13.20
CA VAL A 195 9.73 -12.84 12.58
C VAL A 195 11.11 -13.27 13.05
N SER A 196 11.17 -14.32 13.87
CA SER A 196 12.43 -14.83 14.42
C SER A 196 13.44 -15.29 13.34
N ASN A 197 12.95 -15.75 12.18
CA ASN A 197 13.78 -16.21 11.08
C ASN A 197 13.96 -15.13 10.00
N GLN A 198 15.18 -14.60 9.90
CA GLN A 198 15.60 -13.58 8.93
C GLN A 198 15.34 -13.97 7.46
N ARG A 199 15.42 -15.26 7.11
CA ARG A 199 15.11 -15.73 5.74
C ARG A 199 13.62 -15.64 5.45
N VAL A 200 12.78 -16.00 6.43
CA VAL A 200 11.32 -15.90 6.31
C VAL A 200 10.90 -14.44 6.21
N ALA A 201 11.47 -13.58 7.04
CA ALA A 201 11.25 -12.14 6.98
C ALA A 201 11.57 -11.57 5.59
N TRP A 202 12.74 -11.90 5.04
CA TRP A 202 13.14 -11.43 3.72
C TRP A 202 12.25 -11.97 2.60
N LEU A 203 11.92 -13.26 2.65
CA LEU A 203 11.07 -13.88 1.64
C LEU A 203 9.69 -13.20 1.62
N TRP A 204 9.10 -12.97 2.79
CA TRP A 204 7.82 -12.27 2.91
C TRP A 204 7.90 -10.85 2.33
N LEU A 205 8.97 -10.10 2.63
CA LEU A 205 9.19 -8.75 2.10
C LEU A 205 9.30 -8.70 0.57
N CYS A 206 9.83 -9.75 -0.05
CA CYS A 206 10.07 -9.81 -1.49
C CYS A 206 8.90 -10.38 -2.30
N GLN A 207 7.92 -11.01 -1.66
CA GLN A 207 6.80 -11.64 -2.36
C GLN A 207 5.61 -10.67 -2.49
N PRO A 208 4.87 -10.72 -3.61
CA PRO A 208 3.55 -10.07 -3.71
C PRO A 208 2.66 -10.48 -2.54
N ASN A 209 2.16 -9.50 -1.78
CA ASN A 209 1.31 -9.79 -0.63
C ASN A 209 -0.15 -9.40 -0.95
N PRO A 210 -1.11 -10.36 -0.93
CA PRO A 210 -2.52 -10.07 -1.17
C PRO A 210 -3.13 -9.01 -0.24
N MET A 211 -2.68 -8.95 1.02
CA MET A 211 -3.14 -7.96 2.00
C MET A 211 -2.71 -6.53 1.65
N LEU A 212 -1.66 -6.40 0.83
CA LEU A 212 -1.09 -5.12 0.40
C LEU A 212 -1.45 -4.81 -1.06
N GLY A 213 -2.53 -5.41 -1.57
CA GLY A 213 -3.01 -5.24 -2.95
C GLY A 213 -2.09 -5.90 -3.98
N GLY A 214 -1.43 -7.01 -3.63
CA GLY A 214 -0.50 -7.72 -4.50
C GLY A 214 0.86 -7.04 -4.66
N ARG A 215 1.13 -5.96 -3.90
CA ARG A 215 2.44 -5.29 -3.91
C ARG A 215 3.43 -6.03 -3.00
N ARG A 216 4.72 -5.92 -3.33
CA ARG A 216 5.78 -6.44 -2.45
C ARG A 216 5.91 -5.50 -1.24
N PRO A 217 5.92 -6.02 0.00
CA PRO A 217 6.09 -5.18 1.18
C PRO A 217 7.35 -4.31 1.14
N ILE A 218 8.46 -4.80 0.58
CA ILE A 218 9.71 -4.03 0.48
C ILE A 218 9.56 -2.75 -0.36
N ASP A 219 8.72 -2.77 -1.39
CA ASP A 219 8.48 -1.58 -2.22
C ASP A 219 7.67 -0.53 -1.47
N LEU A 220 6.79 -0.96 -0.57
CA LEU A 220 6.01 -0.06 0.30
C LEU A 220 6.88 0.53 1.40
N LEU A 221 7.80 -0.24 1.99
CA LEU A 221 8.79 0.30 2.93
C LEU A 221 9.66 1.37 2.27
N LYS A 222 10.01 1.20 0.99
CA LYS A 222 10.74 2.21 0.20
C LYS A 222 9.93 3.48 -0.06
N GLN A 223 8.61 3.42 0.01
CA GLN A 223 7.70 4.55 -0.15
C GLN A 223 7.33 5.21 1.20
N ASP A 224 8.06 4.91 2.27
CA ASP A 224 7.80 5.36 3.65
C ASP A 224 6.42 4.93 4.20
N ARG A 225 5.84 3.85 3.65
CA ARG A 225 4.56 3.27 4.08
C ARG A 225 4.79 2.14 5.09
N ALA A 226 5.62 2.40 6.09
CA ALA A 226 6.03 1.39 7.07
C ALA A 226 4.85 0.87 7.90
N ASP A 227 3.92 1.75 8.30
CA ASP A 227 2.82 1.38 9.20
C ASP A 227 1.89 0.33 8.57
N GLU A 228 1.52 0.50 7.30
CA GLU A 228 0.70 -0.45 6.53
C GLU A 228 1.37 -1.81 6.40
N VAL A 229 2.69 -1.84 6.19
CA VAL A 229 3.45 -3.08 6.08
C VAL A 229 3.55 -3.79 7.44
N VAL A 230 3.78 -3.04 8.52
CA VAL A 230 3.87 -3.59 9.87
C VAL A 230 2.53 -4.16 10.33
N GLU A 231 1.41 -3.47 10.07
CA GLU A 231 0.05 -3.95 10.36
C GLU A 231 -0.26 -5.24 9.60
N ALA A 232 0.07 -5.29 8.30
CA ALA A 232 -0.10 -6.50 7.50
C ALA A 232 0.77 -7.66 8.01
N ALA A 233 2.01 -7.39 8.42
CA ALA A 233 2.89 -8.39 8.99
C ALA A 233 2.36 -8.94 10.33
N GLN A 234 1.90 -8.07 11.22
CA GLN A 234 1.30 -8.49 12.49
C GLN A 234 0.11 -9.42 12.26
N THR A 235 -0.77 -9.07 11.33
CA THR A 235 -1.93 -9.91 11.01
C THR A 235 -1.50 -11.24 10.38
N TYR A 236 -0.51 -11.22 9.49
CA TYR A 236 -0.03 -12.41 8.78
C TYR A 236 0.68 -13.41 9.72
N PHE A 237 1.51 -12.92 10.63
CA PHE A 237 2.32 -13.76 11.53
C PHE A 237 1.64 -14.06 12.87
N ALA A 238 0.60 -13.31 13.28
CA ALA A 238 -0.21 -13.65 14.46
C ALA A 238 -1.14 -14.84 14.21
N ALA A 239 -1.44 -15.17 12.95
CA ALA A 239 -2.35 -16.24 12.57
C ALA A 239 -1.66 -17.62 12.40
N GLN A 240 -0.40 -17.78 12.83
CA GLN A 240 0.40 -19.01 12.70
C GLN A 240 0.69 -19.67 14.05
#